data_AF-A0A5N7AU42-F1
#
_entry.id   AF-A0A5N7AU42-F1
#
_cell.length_a   1.000
_cell.length_b   1.000
_cell.length_c   1.000
_cell.angle_alpha   90.00
_cell.angle_beta   90.00
_cell.angle_gamma   90.00
#
_symmetry.space_group_name_H-M   'P 1'
#
loop_
_entity.id
_entity.type
_entity.pdbx_description
1 polymer ?
#
loop_
_entity_poly.entity_id
_entity_poly.type
_entity_poly.pdbx_seq_one_letter_code
_entity_poly.pdbx_strand_id
1 'polypeptide(L)'
;MGVSAANDLETMSNRDLDFLFSCLKIHPEHSSVIFKLASLIRTAAQVYLSRAANTPSQVVTELVHQFLAETMTYNATSPGGHILIWPFFIVGAECSSKRDREFVIMQLQSLWYCTGFGSPLYAIKLLKEIWREAPGTNWTQTLVDKVEGFIM
;
A
#
# COMPACT_ATOMS: atom_id res chain seq x y z
N MET A 1 -21.41 -9.82 -8.78
CA MET A 1 -20.53 -10.03 -7.61
C MET A 1 -19.78 -8.75 -7.15
N GLY A 2 -19.94 -7.59 -7.81
CA GLY A 2 -19.18 -6.36 -7.48
C GLY A 2 -19.77 -5.40 -6.44
N VAL A 3 -20.92 -5.69 -5.84
CA VAL A 3 -21.59 -4.78 -4.88
C VAL A 3 -21.12 -5.03 -3.43
N SER A 4 -20.59 -6.22 -3.12
CA SER A 4 -20.11 -6.55 -1.76
C SER A 4 -18.83 -5.80 -1.40
N ALA A 5 -17.82 -5.82 -2.28
CA ALA A 5 -16.51 -5.26 -2.01
C ALA A 5 -16.52 -3.73 -1.79
N ALA A 6 -17.45 -3.01 -2.41
CA ALA A 6 -17.61 -1.57 -2.24
C ALA A 6 -18.26 -1.20 -0.89
N ASN A 7 -19.14 -2.04 -0.34
CA ASN A 7 -19.73 -1.85 0.99
C ASN A 7 -18.76 -2.26 2.11
N ASP A 8 -17.93 -3.27 1.87
CA ASP A 8 -16.84 -3.68 2.77
C ASP A 8 -15.75 -2.58 2.88
N LEU A 9 -15.72 -1.65 1.92
CA LEU A 9 -14.75 -0.56 1.75
C LEU A 9 -15.02 0.66 2.65
N GLU A 10 -16.30 1.06 2.77
CA GLU A 10 -16.71 2.06 3.77
C GLU A 10 -16.53 1.53 5.20
N THR A 11 -16.40 0.20 5.33
CA THR A 11 -16.29 -0.52 6.61
C THR A 11 -15.02 -1.37 6.69
N MET A 12 -13.88 -0.86 6.20
CA MET A 12 -12.59 -1.41 6.64
C MET A 12 -12.54 -1.25 8.16
N SER A 13 -12.87 -2.33 8.84
CA SER A 13 -13.32 -2.27 10.21
C SER A 13 -12.15 -1.79 11.05
N ASN A 14 -12.41 -1.04 12.14
CA ASN A 14 -11.37 -0.81 13.14
C ASN A 14 -10.69 -2.13 13.55
N ARG A 15 -11.38 -3.27 13.40
CA ARG A 15 -10.85 -4.63 13.60
C ARG A 15 -9.57 -4.94 12.83
N ASP A 16 -9.46 -4.57 11.55
CA ASP A 16 -8.27 -4.92 10.76
C ASP A 16 -7.03 -4.13 11.19
N LEU A 17 -7.25 -3.00 11.87
CA LEU A 17 -6.22 -2.15 12.44
C LEU A 17 -6.28 -2.14 13.99
N ASP A 18 -6.93 -3.14 14.61
CA ASP A 18 -7.10 -3.18 16.06
C ASP A 18 -5.76 -3.20 16.79
N PHE A 19 -4.70 -3.73 16.15
CA PHE A 19 -3.36 -3.67 16.73
C PHE A 19 -2.87 -2.22 16.91
N LEU A 20 -3.10 -1.34 15.91
CA LEU A 20 -2.75 0.08 16.00
C LEU A 20 -3.58 0.78 17.06
N PHE A 21 -4.89 0.52 17.10
CA PHE A 21 -5.79 1.15 18.08
C PHE A 21 -5.61 0.59 19.50
N SER A 22 -5.12 -0.64 19.64
CA SER A 22 -4.71 -1.19 20.93
C SER A 22 -3.45 -0.49 21.44
N CYS A 23 -2.47 -0.25 20.57
CA CYS A 23 -1.31 0.58 20.90
C CYS A 23 -1.72 2.00 21.30
N LEU A 24 -2.72 2.59 20.64
CA LEU A 24 -3.23 3.93 20.97
C LEU A 24 -3.79 4.02 22.40
N LYS A 25 -4.47 2.96 22.86
CA LYS A 25 -5.02 2.91 24.23
C LYS A 25 -3.91 2.91 25.29
N ILE A 26 -2.78 2.28 24.96
CA ILE A 26 -1.62 2.16 25.86
C ILE A 26 -0.73 3.40 25.77
N HIS A 27 -0.58 3.97 24.57
CA HIS A 27 0.32 5.08 24.24
C HIS A 27 -0.43 6.21 23.51
N PRO A 28 -1.31 6.96 24.18
CA PRO A 28 -2.08 8.04 23.58
C PRO A 28 -1.20 9.18 23.03
N GLU A 29 0.01 9.34 23.56
CA GLU A 29 1.04 10.28 23.08
C GLU A 29 1.45 10.03 21.62
N HIS A 30 1.23 8.82 21.09
CA HIS A 30 1.53 8.45 19.71
C HIS A 30 0.31 8.53 18.77
N SER A 31 -0.78 9.17 19.20
CA SER A 31 -2.03 9.29 18.43
C SER A 31 -1.84 9.78 17.00
N SER A 32 -1.07 10.85 16.78
CA SER A 32 -0.83 11.42 15.45
C SER A 32 -0.19 10.41 14.48
N VAL A 33 0.84 9.70 14.96
CA VAL A 33 1.56 8.64 14.25
C VAL A 33 0.61 7.48 13.93
N ILE A 34 -0.16 7.02 14.91
CA ILE A 34 -1.09 5.90 14.76
C ILE A 34 -2.19 6.22 13.75
N PHE A 35 -2.81 7.41 13.84
CA PHE A 35 -3.83 7.82 12.88
C PHE A 35 -3.26 7.97 11.47
N LYS A 36 -2.01 8.45 11.34
CA LYS A 36 -1.34 8.56 10.05
C LYS A 36 -1.09 7.19 9.42
N LEU A 37 -0.57 6.23 10.18
CA LEU A 37 -0.38 4.85 9.73
C LEU A 37 -1.71 4.20 9.30
N ALA A 38 -2.75 4.35 10.13
CA ALA A 38 -4.07 3.83 9.81
C ALA A 38 -4.65 4.43 8.53
N SER A 39 -4.47 5.73 8.31
CA SER A 39 -4.87 6.42 7.09
C SER A 39 -4.16 5.85 5.86
N LEU A 40 -2.82 5.74 5.91
CA LEU A 40 -2.02 5.21 4.81
C LEU A 40 -2.41 3.77 4.44
N ILE A 41 -2.61 2.91 5.43
CA ILE A 41 -3.02 1.52 5.19
C ILE A 41 -4.42 1.47 4.55
N ARG A 42 -5.37 2.29 5.04
CA ARG A 42 -6.71 2.39 4.44
C ARG A 42 -6.66 2.89 3.00
N THR A 43 -5.87 3.92 2.70
CA THR A 43 -5.71 4.42 1.33
C THR A 43 -5.16 3.34 0.40
N ALA A 44 -4.14 2.57 0.83
CA ALA A 44 -3.63 1.47 0.03
C ALA A 44 -4.67 0.35 -0.17
N ALA A 45 -5.42 -0.01 0.87
CA ALA A 45 -6.52 -0.97 0.75
C ALA A 45 -7.60 -0.49 -0.23
N GLN A 46 -7.91 0.81 -0.24
CA GLN A 46 -8.82 1.42 -1.20
C GLN A 46 -8.32 1.31 -2.64
N VAL A 47 -7.01 1.49 -2.87
CA VAL A 47 -6.39 1.27 -4.19
C VAL A 47 -6.56 -0.19 -4.62
N TYR A 48 -6.21 -1.15 -3.77
CA TYR A 48 -6.35 -2.58 -4.06
C TYR A 48 -7.80 -2.96 -4.43
N LEU A 49 -8.75 -2.55 -3.60
CA LEU A 49 -10.16 -2.91 -3.80
C LEU A 49 -10.76 -2.22 -5.01
N SER A 50 -10.40 -0.95 -5.26
CA SER A 50 -10.83 -0.25 -6.48
C SER A 50 -10.32 -0.94 -7.74
N ARG A 51 -9.09 -1.45 -7.71
CA ARG A 51 -8.54 -2.23 -8.82
C ARG A 51 -9.25 -3.57 -8.99
N ALA A 52 -9.49 -4.28 -7.89
CA ALA A 52 -10.20 -5.56 -7.89
C ALA A 52 -11.65 -5.43 -8.40
N ALA A 53 -12.30 -4.30 -8.09
CA ALA A 53 -13.66 -3.99 -8.52
C ALA A 53 -13.76 -3.38 -9.94
N ASN A 54 -12.64 -3.15 -10.63
CA ASN A 54 -12.56 -2.43 -11.91
C ASN A 54 -13.21 -1.03 -11.87
N THR A 55 -13.04 -0.31 -10.75
CA THR A 55 -13.48 1.09 -10.57
C THR A 55 -12.78 2.02 -11.58
N PRO A 56 -13.38 3.17 -11.97
CA PRO A 56 -12.76 4.12 -12.89
C PRO A 56 -11.34 4.55 -12.48
N SER A 57 -10.43 4.60 -13.45
CA SER A 57 -8.99 4.87 -13.24
C SER A 57 -8.69 6.20 -12.57
N GLN A 58 -9.55 7.20 -12.72
CA GLN A 58 -9.36 8.53 -12.13
C GLN A 58 -9.40 8.49 -10.59
N VAL A 59 -10.38 7.80 -10.01
CA VAL A 59 -10.51 7.65 -8.55
C VAL A 59 -9.28 6.97 -7.98
N VAL A 60 -8.81 5.92 -8.65
CA VAL A 60 -7.60 5.18 -8.24
C VAL A 60 -6.35 6.06 -8.33
N THR A 61 -6.23 6.88 -9.38
CA THR A 61 -5.12 7.81 -9.56
C THR A 61 -5.06 8.85 -8.45
N GLU A 62 -6.22 9.37 -8.02
CA GLU A 62 -6.30 10.33 -6.90
C GLU A 62 -5.84 9.70 -5.59
N LEU A 63 -6.26 8.47 -5.29
CA LEU A 63 -5.81 7.73 -4.10
C LEU A 63 -4.30 7.47 -4.11
N VAL A 64 -3.75 7.07 -5.26
CA VAL A 64 -2.29 6.88 -5.44
C VAL A 64 -1.54 8.17 -5.15
N HIS A 65 -1.94 9.30 -5.76
CA HIS A 65 -1.27 10.57 -5.53
C HIS A 65 -1.40 11.06 -4.09
N GLN A 66 -2.55 10.86 -3.45
CA GLN A 66 -2.73 11.16 -2.04
C GLN A 66 -1.72 10.38 -1.17
N PHE A 67 -1.64 9.06 -1.37
CA PHE A 67 -0.70 8.22 -0.63
C PHE A 67 0.76 8.66 -0.82
N LEU A 68 1.15 8.94 -2.07
CA LEU A 68 2.52 9.37 -2.38
C LEU A 68 2.85 10.72 -1.75
N ALA A 69 1.92 11.68 -1.79
CA ALA A 69 2.10 12.98 -1.15
C ALA A 69 2.23 12.87 0.38
N GLU A 70 1.39 12.05 1.00
CA GLU A 70 1.45 11.79 2.45
C GLU A 70 2.75 11.10 2.88
N THR A 71 3.30 10.24 2.02
CA THR A 71 4.54 9.51 2.30
C THR A 71 5.81 10.27 1.94
N MET A 72 5.72 11.49 1.40
CA MET A 72 6.88 12.39 1.33
C MET A 72 7.34 12.82 2.72
N THR A 73 6.40 13.01 3.65
CA THR A 73 6.69 13.44 5.03
C THR A 73 6.67 12.29 6.03
N TYR A 74 5.88 11.24 5.77
CA TYR A 74 5.74 10.09 6.66
C TYR A 74 6.08 8.78 5.93
N ASN A 75 7.31 8.31 6.09
CA ASN A 75 7.93 7.37 5.17
C ASN A 75 8.54 6.15 5.88
N ALA A 76 9.30 5.34 5.14
CA ALA A 76 9.97 4.14 5.64
C ALA A 76 10.73 4.31 6.97
N THR A 77 11.31 5.49 7.22
CA THR A 77 12.12 5.79 8.41
C THR A 77 11.32 6.43 9.55
N SER A 78 10.06 6.76 9.32
CA SER A 78 9.17 7.30 10.35
C SER A 78 8.80 6.23 11.38
N PRO A 79 8.41 6.59 12.61
CA PRO A 79 7.98 5.63 13.62
C PRO A 79 6.87 4.70 13.10
N GLY A 80 7.05 3.39 13.22
CA GLY A 80 6.10 2.41 12.67
C GLY A 80 6.07 2.31 11.15
N GLY A 81 6.88 3.06 10.41
CA GLY A 81 6.92 3.06 8.94
C GLY A 81 7.24 1.69 8.32
N HIS A 82 7.85 0.78 9.07
CA HIS A 82 8.14 -0.59 8.66
C HIS A 82 6.88 -1.40 8.29
N ILE A 83 5.69 -1.05 8.78
CA ILE A 83 4.44 -1.73 8.41
C ILE A 83 3.90 -1.28 7.03
N LEU A 84 4.57 -0.31 6.38
CA LEU A 84 4.14 0.26 5.11
C LEU A 84 4.65 -0.53 3.88
N ILE A 85 5.29 -1.68 4.06
CA ILE A 85 5.80 -2.51 2.95
C ILE A 85 4.66 -2.90 2.00
N TRP A 86 3.58 -3.48 2.53
CA TRP A 86 2.39 -3.82 1.74
C TRP A 86 1.72 -2.58 1.13
N PRO A 87 1.46 -1.49 1.89
CA PRO A 87 0.95 -0.25 1.31
C PRO A 87 1.76 0.30 0.13
N PHE A 88 3.09 0.39 0.25
CA PHE A 88 3.95 0.83 -0.84
C PHE A 88 3.90 -0.12 -2.04
N PHE A 89 3.82 -1.42 -1.80
CA PHE A 89 3.67 -2.40 -2.86
C PHE A 89 2.36 -2.20 -3.65
N ILE A 90 1.22 -2.09 -2.97
CA ILE A 90 -0.09 -1.91 -3.60
C ILE A 90 -0.12 -0.63 -4.43
N VAL A 91 0.32 0.48 -3.86
CA VAL A 91 0.36 1.77 -4.56
C VAL A 91 1.34 1.72 -5.73
N GLY A 92 2.50 1.08 -5.55
CA GLY A 92 3.48 0.85 -6.60
C GLY A 92 2.92 0.07 -7.79
N ALA A 93 2.10 -0.94 -7.54
CA ALA A 93 1.52 -1.76 -8.61
C ALA A 93 0.60 -0.93 -9.52
N GLU A 94 -0.05 0.08 -8.95
CA GLU A 94 -0.94 1.00 -9.67
C GLU A 94 -0.21 2.20 -10.31
N CYS A 95 1.03 2.48 -9.91
CA CYS A 95 1.80 3.58 -10.48
C CYS A 95 1.97 3.45 -12.01
N SER A 96 1.50 4.49 -12.72
CA SER A 96 1.63 4.57 -14.19
C SER A 96 2.85 5.39 -14.63
N SER A 97 3.26 6.40 -13.85
CA SER A 97 4.37 7.27 -14.21
C SER A 97 5.72 6.70 -13.75
N LYS A 98 6.78 6.95 -14.53
CA LYS A 98 8.15 6.54 -14.16
C LYS A 98 8.59 7.17 -12.82
N ARG A 99 8.21 8.42 -12.57
CA ARG A 99 8.57 9.16 -11.36
C ARG A 99 8.00 8.50 -10.11
N ASP A 100 6.71 8.12 -10.14
CA ASP A 100 6.05 7.52 -8.99
C ASP A 100 6.61 6.13 -8.70
N ARG A 101 6.87 5.35 -9.77
CA ARG A 101 7.55 4.05 -9.67
C ARG A 101 8.91 4.17 -9.01
N GLU A 102 9.74 5.13 -9.44
CA GLU A 102 11.06 5.39 -8.85
C GLU A 102 10.96 5.78 -7.37
N PHE A 103 9.99 6.63 -7.01
CA PHE A 103 9.73 6.99 -5.62
C PHE A 103 9.37 5.75 -4.77
N VAL A 104 8.46 4.90 -5.25
CA VAL A 104 8.07 3.67 -4.52
C VAL A 104 9.26 2.72 -4.37
N ILE A 105 10.08 2.53 -5.40
CA ILE A 105 11.30 1.71 -5.30
C ILE A 105 12.23 2.27 -4.22
N MET A 106 12.44 3.60 -4.20
CA MET A 106 13.28 4.25 -3.19
C MET A 106 12.75 3.99 -1.77
N GLN A 107 11.43 4.05 -1.57
CA GLN A 107 10.80 3.77 -0.27
C GLN A 107 10.98 2.31 0.17
N LEU A 108 10.74 1.36 -0.73
CA LEU A 108 10.94 -0.07 -0.45
C LEU A 108 12.41 -0.41 -0.19
N GLN A 109 13.35 0.23 -0.90
CA GLN A 109 14.78 0.08 -0.62
C GLN A 109 15.13 0.63 0.77
N SER A 110 14.60 1.80 1.14
CA SER A 110 14.77 2.36 2.48
C SER A 110 14.23 1.42 3.56
N LEU A 111 13.07 0.81 3.35
CA LEU A 111 12.49 -0.20 4.26
C LEU A 111 13.43 -1.40 4.43
N TRP A 112 14.02 -1.91 3.34
CA TRP A 112 15.02 -2.98 3.42
C TRP A 112 16.26 -2.54 4.20
N TYR A 113 16.82 -1.35 3.93
CA TYR A 113 17.99 -0.85 4.65
C TYR A 113 17.72 -0.67 6.15
N CYS A 114 16.53 -0.22 6.53
CA CYS A 114 16.18 0.01 7.93
C CYS A 114 15.83 -1.27 8.70
N THR A 115 15.21 -2.26 8.05
CA THR A 115 14.65 -3.44 8.74
C THR A 115 15.43 -4.73 8.50
N GLY A 116 16.16 -4.83 7.38
CA GLY A 116 16.78 -6.07 6.92
C GLY A 116 15.79 -7.12 6.37
N PHE A 117 14.49 -6.82 6.34
CA PHE A 117 13.49 -7.77 5.86
C PHE A 117 13.62 -8.00 4.35
N GLY A 118 13.41 -9.24 3.92
CA GLY A 118 13.44 -9.59 2.49
C GLY A 118 12.19 -9.13 1.72
N SER A 119 11.08 -8.86 2.41
CA SER A 119 9.79 -8.52 1.80
C SER A 119 9.82 -7.26 0.92
N PRO A 120 10.55 -6.16 1.25
CA PRO A 120 10.64 -5.01 0.36
C PRO A 120 11.39 -5.32 -0.95
N LEU A 121 12.45 -6.12 -0.90
CA LEU A 121 13.18 -6.54 -2.11
C LEU A 121 12.33 -7.45 -2.99
N TYR A 122 11.55 -8.34 -2.36
CA TYR A 122 10.59 -9.18 -3.07
C TYR A 122 9.48 -8.35 -3.73
N ALA A 123 8.92 -7.37 -3.02
CA ALA A 123 7.96 -6.41 -3.56
C ALA A 123 8.52 -5.66 -4.77
N ILE A 124 9.77 -5.17 -4.69
CA ILE A 124 10.46 -4.50 -5.82
C ILE A 124 10.56 -5.42 -7.05
N LYS A 125 10.89 -6.71 -6.85
CA LYS A 125 10.97 -7.68 -7.95
C LYS A 125 9.61 -7.79 -8.64
N LEU A 126 8.54 -8.02 -7.88
CA LEU A 126 7.19 -8.18 -8.41
C LEU A 126 6.69 -6.91 -9.11
N LEU A 127 6.93 -5.73 -8.54
CA LEU A 127 6.57 -4.45 -9.17
C LEU A 127 7.20 -4.30 -10.56
N LYS A 128 8.48 -4.65 -10.69
CA LYS A 128 9.17 -4.60 -11.99
C LYS A 128 8.56 -5.56 -13.02
N GLU A 129 8.00 -6.68 -12.58
CA GLU A 129 7.28 -7.60 -13.47
C GLU A 129 5.93 -7.02 -13.88
N ILE A 130 5.14 -6.53 -12.93
CA ILE A 130 3.84 -5.87 -13.18
C ILE A 130 4.00 -4.72 -14.18
N TRP A 131 5.03 -3.88 -14.02
CA TRP A 131 5.24 -2.73 -14.89
C TRP A 131 5.70 -3.05 -16.32
N ARG A 132 6.08 -4.32 -16.59
CA ARG A 132 6.41 -4.79 -17.95
C ARG A 132 5.18 -5.25 -18.73
N GLU A 133 4.06 -5.45 -18.04
CA GLU A 133 2.82 -5.88 -18.68
C GLU A 133 2.18 -4.74 -19.49
N ALA A 134 1.25 -5.11 -20.37
CA ALA A 134 0.56 -4.13 -21.20
C ALA A 134 -0.21 -3.13 -20.31
N PRO A 135 -0.22 -1.83 -20.66
CA PRO A 135 -1.03 -0.85 -19.96
C PRO A 135 -2.48 -1.30 -19.84
N GLY A 136 -3.06 -1.20 -18.65
CA GLY A 136 -4.44 -1.64 -18.38
C GLY A 136 -4.57 -3.08 -17.89
N THR A 137 -3.52 -3.89 -17.92
CA THR A 137 -3.52 -5.26 -17.35
C THR A 137 -3.86 -5.22 -15.87
N ASN A 138 -4.79 -6.07 -15.42
CA ASN A 138 -5.13 -6.14 -14.01
C ASN A 138 -4.02 -6.83 -13.21
N TRP A 139 -3.17 -6.03 -12.57
CA TRP A 139 -2.02 -6.54 -11.82
C TRP A 139 -2.42 -7.46 -10.66
N THR A 140 -3.67 -7.41 -10.17
CA THR A 140 -4.13 -8.37 -9.15
C THR A 140 -4.19 -9.80 -9.71
N GLN A 141 -4.46 -9.97 -11.02
CA GLN A 141 -4.41 -11.26 -11.69
C GLN A 141 -2.96 -11.76 -11.83
N THR A 142 -2.05 -10.84 -12.15
CA THR A 142 -0.61 -11.09 -12.21
C THR A 142 -0.06 -11.63 -10.89
N LEU A 143 -0.64 -11.22 -9.75
CA LEU A 143 -0.26 -11.74 -8.44
C LEU A 143 -0.66 -13.20 -8.23
N VAL A 144 -1.84 -13.61 -8.69
CA VAL A 144 -2.30 -14.99 -8.56
C VAL A 144 -1.32 -15.97 -9.21
N ASP A 145 -0.70 -15.55 -10.32
CA ASP A 145 0.18 -16.42 -11.11
C ASP A 145 1.66 -16.37 -10.66
N LYS A 146 2.08 -15.33 -9.92
CA LYS A 146 3.51 -15.05 -9.66
C LYS A 146 3.89 -14.88 -8.19
N VAL A 147 2.92 -14.75 -7.28
CA VAL A 147 3.22 -14.55 -5.85
C VAL A 147 3.55 -15.89 -5.21
N GLU A 148 4.80 -16.02 -4.79
CA GLU A 148 5.37 -17.18 -4.08
C GLU A 148 5.56 -16.89 -2.57
N GLY A 149 5.29 -15.66 -2.11
CA GLY A 149 5.52 -15.25 -0.72
C GLY A 149 4.67 -14.06 -0.27
N PHE A 150 4.52 -13.88 1.04
CA PHE A 150 3.78 -12.77 1.63
C PHE A 150 4.54 -11.45 1.51
N ILE A 151 3.82 -10.40 1.11
CA ILE A 151 4.30 -9.03 1.18
C ILE A 151 3.64 -8.44 2.42
N MET A 152 4.35 -8.46 3.55
CA MET A 152 4.00 -7.75 4.78
C MET A 152 5.23 -7.03 5.33
#